data_AF-A0A6J7TKJ7-F1
#
_entry.id   AF-A0A6J7TKJ7-F1
#
_cell.length_a   1.000
_cell.length_b   1.000
_cell.length_c   1.000
_cell.angle_alpha   90.00
_cell.angle_beta   90.00
_cell.angle_gamma   90.00
#
_symmetry.space_group_name_H-M   'P 1'
#
loop_
_entity.id
_entity.type
_entity.pdbx_description
1 polymer ?
#
loop_
_entity_poly.entity_id
_entity_poly.type
_entity_poly.pdbx_seq_one_letter_code
_entity_poly.pdbx_strand_id
1 'polypeptide(L)'
;MASDAGTYFLTDFLVKSFHRSVIVELGLDKRPELRDDYFKNYSRVIWLAQQPTDELEILARDAAVQIGLPLEIQIVGYGQLATQIKALLSN
;
A
#
# COMPACT_ATOMS: atom_id res chain seq x y z
N MET A 1 -11.59 -18.92 -16.87
CA MET A 1 -10.64 -17.84 -17.27
C MET A 1 -10.34 -17.03 -16.04
N ALA A 2 -9.26 -17.34 -15.33
CA ALA A 2 -8.78 -16.56 -14.20
C ALA A 2 -7.76 -15.57 -14.76
N SER A 3 -8.23 -14.48 -15.36
CA SER A 3 -7.39 -13.42 -15.90
C SER A 3 -7.41 -12.24 -14.92
N ASP A 4 -6.38 -12.23 -14.07
CA ASP A 4 -5.73 -11.08 -13.44
C ASP A 4 -6.62 -10.07 -12.71
N ALA A 5 -7.17 -10.46 -11.57
CA ALA A 5 -7.65 -9.47 -10.61
C ALA A 5 -6.47 -8.59 -10.16
N GLY A 6 -6.61 -7.27 -10.29
CA GLY A 6 -5.56 -6.31 -10.01
C GLY A 6 -5.09 -6.36 -8.56
N THR A 7 -3.87 -5.87 -8.32
CA THR A 7 -3.32 -5.66 -6.98
C THR A 7 -3.08 -4.18 -6.77
N TYR A 8 -3.67 -3.62 -5.71
CA TYR A 8 -3.40 -2.25 -5.30
C TYR A 8 -2.14 -2.25 -4.42
N PHE A 9 -1.20 -1.34 -4.65
CA PHE A 9 0.06 -1.33 -3.89
C PHE A 9 0.12 -0.13 -2.95
N LEU A 10 0.53 -0.38 -1.71
CA LEU A 10 0.88 0.64 -0.75
C LEU A 10 2.40 0.66 -0.55
N THR A 11 2.97 1.86 -0.45
CA THR A 11 4.31 2.09 0.10
C THR A 11 4.18 2.74 1.48
N ASP A 12 5.24 2.78 2.27
CA ASP A 12 5.24 3.41 3.60
C ASP A 12 4.74 4.87 3.56
N PHE A 13 5.04 5.61 2.47
CA PHE A 13 4.50 6.96 2.27
C PHE A 13 2.97 6.92 2.10
N LEU A 14 2.48 6.06 1.20
CA LEU A 14 1.05 5.98 0.90
C LEU A 14 0.24 5.43 2.08
N VAL A 15 0.82 4.54 2.91
CA VAL A 15 0.22 4.11 4.18
C VAL A 15 0.02 5.31 5.11
N LYS A 16 1.06 6.12 5.31
CA LYS A 16 0.99 7.31 6.19
C LYS A 16 0.04 8.39 5.67
N SER A 17 -0.03 8.55 4.35
CA SER A 17 -0.80 9.62 3.73
C SER A 17 -2.15 9.18 3.19
N PHE A 18 -2.56 7.93 3.40
CA PHE A 18 -3.66 7.28 2.67
C PHE A 18 -4.95 8.09 2.68
N HIS A 19 -5.35 8.57 3.86
CA HIS A 19 -6.56 9.37 4.01
C HIS A 19 -6.53 10.62 3.12
N ARG A 20 -5.44 11.39 3.15
CA ARG A 20 -5.33 12.58 2.31
C ARG A 20 -5.20 12.19 0.83
N SER A 21 -4.22 11.35 0.50
CA SER A 21 -3.82 11.06 -0.89
C SER A 21 -4.82 10.23 -1.67
N VAL A 22 -5.66 9.43 -1.00
CA VAL A 22 -6.61 8.52 -1.66
C VAL A 22 -8.04 8.90 -1.28
N ILE A 23 -8.37 8.96 0.00
CA ILE A 23 -9.77 9.19 0.42
C ILE A 23 -10.24 10.59 0.01
N VAL A 24 -9.48 11.63 0.36
CA VAL A 24 -9.86 13.02 0.07
C VAL A 24 -9.66 13.36 -1.41
N GLU A 25 -8.50 13.05 -2.00
CA GLU A 25 -8.22 13.42 -3.40
C GLU A 25 -9.12 12.67 -4.41
N LEU A 26 -9.58 11.45 -4.10
CA LEU A 26 -10.58 10.75 -4.92
C LEU A 26 -12.03 11.09 -4.53
N GLY A 27 -12.23 11.96 -3.53
CA GLY A 27 -13.54 12.41 -3.07
C GLY A 27 -14.39 11.33 -2.38
N LEU A 28 -13.77 10.28 -1.86
CA LEU A 28 -14.43 9.14 -1.19
C LEU A 28 -15.02 9.53 0.16
N ASP A 29 -14.52 10.59 0.79
CA ASP A 29 -15.08 11.20 1.99
C ASP A 29 -16.48 11.79 1.75
N LYS A 30 -16.72 12.32 0.54
CA LYS A 30 -17.98 12.97 0.14
C LYS A 30 -18.87 12.07 -0.70
N ARG A 31 -18.27 11.11 -1.42
CA ARG A 31 -18.93 10.19 -2.36
C ARG A 31 -18.42 8.76 -2.14
N PRO A 32 -18.80 8.11 -1.03
CA PRO A 32 -18.34 6.76 -0.71
C PRO A 32 -18.73 5.71 -1.76
N GLU A 33 -19.79 5.95 -2.53
CA GLU A 33 -20.23 5.08 -3.64
C GLU A 33 -19.18 4.92 -4.75
N LEU A 34 -18.26 5.88 -4.91
CA LEU A 34 -17.18 5.81 -5.91
C LEU A 34 -16.12 4.76 -5.57
N ARG A 35 -16.09 4.29 -4.32
CA ARG A 35 -15.14 3.25 -3.89
C ARG A 35 -15.23 2.04 -4.80
N ASP A 36 -16.43 1.55 -5.06
CA ASP A 36 -16.60 0.35 -5.87
C ASP A 36 -16.18 0.60 -7.32
N ASP A 37 -16.43 1.80 -7.87
CA ASP A 37 -15.99 2.14 -9.22
C ASP A 37 -14.46 2.19 -9.35
N TYR A 38 -13.76 2.70 -8.35
CA TYR A 38 -12.29 2.74 -8.35
C TYR A 38 -11.66 1.38 -8.02
N PHE A 39 -12.25 0.61 -7.11
CA PHE A 39 -11.60 -0.57 -6.53
C PHE A 39 -12.14 -1.92 -6.99
N LYS A 40 -13.27 -1.99 -7.73
CA LYS A 40 -13.90 -3.27 -8.17
C LYS A 40 -13.01 -4.22 -8.97
N ASN A 41 -11.98 -3.70 -9.64
CA ASN A 41 -11.07 -4.50 -10.46
C ASN A 41 -9.85 -5.02 -9.67
N TYR A 42 -9.75 -4.69 -8.38
CA TYR A 42 -8.68 -5.18 -7.50
C TYR A 42 -9.22 -6.29 -6.61
N SER A 43 -8.40 -7.31 -6.37
CA SER A 43 -8.72 -8.42 -5.45
C SER A 43 -8.10 -8.26 -4.08
N ARG A 44 -7.06 -7.43 -3.97
CA ARG A 44 -6.23 -7.27 -2.78
C ARG A 44 -5.45 -5.98 -2.81
N VAL A 45 -4.96 -5.61 -1.63
CA VAL A 45 -3.93 -4.60 -1.46
C VAL A 45 -2.68 -5.22 -0.86
N ILE A 46 -1.52 -4.95 -1.45
CA ILE A 46 -0.22 -5.34 -0.91
C ILE A 46 0.50 -4.10 -0.39
N TRP A 47 0.84 -4.08 0.90
CA TRP A 47 1.78 -3.10 1.42
C TRP A 47 3.21 -3.60 1.27
N LEU A 48 3.99 -2.90 0.46
CA LEU A 48 5.42 -3.10 0.26
C LEU A 48 6.18 -2.37 1.38
N ALA A 49 6.31 -3.03 2.53
CA ALA A 49 6.90 -2.48 3.73
C ALA A 49 8.43 -2.39 3.62
N GLN A 50 8.98 -1.16 3.61
CA GLN A 50 10.43 -0.97 3.64
C GLN A 50 10.95 -1.02 5.08
N GLN A 51 10.25 -0.35 6.00
CA GLN A 51 10.54 -0.36 7.43
C GLN A 51 9.25 -0.60 8.22
N PRO A 52 8.79 -1.86 8.37
CA PRO A 52 7.56 -2.14 9.09
C PRO A 52 7.68 -1.73 10.57
N THR A 53 6.64 -1.06 11.06
CA THR A 53 6.42 -0.74 12.48
C THR A 53 4.97 -1.07 12.84
N ASP A 54 4.68 -1.29 14.12
CA ASP A 54 3.31 -1.56 14.59
C ASP A 54 2.33 -0.45 14.16
N GLU A 55 2.78 0.81 14.18
CA GLU A 55 1.99 1.95 13.72
C GLU A 55 1.66 1.85 12.22
N LEU A 56 2.65 1.51 11.39
CA LEU A 56 2.44 1.36 9.95
C LEU A 56 1.56 0.14 9.61
N GLU A 57 1.67 -0.94 10.37
CA GLU A 57 0.78 -2.09 10.23
C GLU A 57 -0.69 -1.71 10.50
N ILE A 58 -0.95 -0.95 11.56
CA ILE A 58 -2.30 -0.46 11.89
C ILE A 58 -2.83 0.41 10.75
N LEU A 59 -2.04 1.40 10.30
CA LEU A 59 -2.44 2.30 9.22
C LEU A 59 -2.68 1.57 7.89
N ALA A 60 -1.87 0.55 7.57
CA ALA A 60 -2.06 -0.25 6.36
C ALA A 60 -3.35 -1.07 6.42
N ARG A 61 -3.69 -1.61 7.60
CA ARG A 61 -4.96 -2.33 7.82
C ARG A 61 -6.16 -1.39 7.68
N ASP A 62 -6.08 -0.19 8.27
CA ASP A 62 -7.13 0.81 8.18
C ASP A 62 -7.35 1.25 6.72
N ALA A 63 -6.26 1.49 5.97
CA ALA A 63 -6.33 1.81 4.54
C ALA A 63 -7.02 0.71 3.75
N ALA A 64 -6.68 -0.56 3.99
CA ALA A 64 -7.29 -1.71 3.34
C ALA A 64 -8.79 -1.84 3.64
N VAL A 65 -9.19 -1.62 4.90
CA VAL A 65 -10.60 -1.60 5.33
C VAL A 65 -11.36 -0.49 4.61
N GLN A 66 -10.80 0.72 4.51
CA GLN A 66 -11.45 1.86 3.85
C GLN A 66 -11.78 1.58 2.38
N ILE A 67 -10.92 0.86 1.65
CA ILE A 67 -11.15 0.50 0.24
C ILE A 67 -11.78 -0.88 0.06
N GLY A 68 -11.99 -1.64 1.14
CA GLY A 68 -12.66 -2.94 1.12
C GLY A 68 -11.85 -4.06 0.48
N LEU A 69 -10.52 -3.99 0.53
CA LEU A 69 -9.64 -5.01 -0.03
C LEU A 69 -8.90 -5.76 1.10
N PRO A 70 -8.67 -7.08 0.97
CA PRO A 70 -7.81 -7.80 1.90
C PRO A 70 -6.37 -7.31 1.80
N LEU A 71 -5.74 -7.13 2.97
CA LEU A 71 -4.34 -6.70 3.07
C LEU A 71 -3.39 -7.90 3.10
N GLU A 72 -2.38 -7.87 2.24
CA GLU A 72 -1.15 -8.66 2.37
C GLU A 72 0.02 -7.70 2.67
N ILE A 73 0.98 -8.13 3.48
CA ILE A 73 2.16 -7.35 3.83
C ILE A 73 3.39 -8.05 3.28
N GLN A 74 4.18 -7.34 2.48
CA GLN A 74 5.41 -7.84 1.92
C GLN A 74 6.57 -6.95 2.35
N ILE A 75 7.45 -7.49 3.18
CA ILE A 75 8.66 -6.79 3.63
C ILE A 75 9.68 -6.80 2.49
N VAL A 76 9.96 -5.63 1.93
CA VAL A 76 10.88 -5.45 0.80
C VAL A 76 12.23 -4.84 1.21
N GLY A 77 12.31 -4.23 2.40
CA GLY A 77 13.54 -3.60 2.91
C GLY A 77 14.10 -2.52 1.97
N TYR A 78 15.38 -2.18 2.13
CA TYR A 78 16.09 -1.22 1.27
C TYR A 78 16.59 -1.81 -0.06
N GLY A 79 16.27 -3.09 -0.35
CA GLY A 79 16.68 -3.78 -1.56
C GLY A 79 18.18 -3.61 -1.88
N GLN A 80 18.47 -3.17 -3.10
CA GLN A 80 19.83 -2.99 -3.61
C GLN A 80 20.62 -1.88 -2.93
N LEU A 81 19.98 -0.89 -2.29
CA LEU A 81 20.69 0.23 -1.68
C LEU A 81 21.60 -0.23 -0.55
N ALA A 82 21.12 -1.13 0.31
CA ALA A 82 21.94 -1.72 1.38
C ALA A 82 23.13 -2.51 0.81
N THR A 83 22.93 -3.20 -0.31
CA THR A 83 24.00 -3.93 -1.01
C THR A 83 25.05 -2.98 -1.58
N GLN A 84 24.62 -1.87 -2.20
CA GLN A 84 25.53 -0.88 -2.78
C GLN A 84 26.31 -0.11 -1.70
N ILE A 85 25.68 0.25 -0.57
CA ILE A 85 26.38 0.87 0.57
C ILE A 85 27.41 -0.10 1.16
N LYS A 86 27.09 -1.39 1.31
CA LYS A 86 28.07 -2.40 1.75
C LYS A 86 29.25 -2.50 0.78
N ALA A 87 29.00 -2.52 -0.53
CA ALA A 87 30.05 -2.54 -1.54
C ALA A 87 30.97 -1.30 -1.46
N LEU A 88 30.40 -0.11 -1.24
CA LEU A 88 31.15 1.13 -1.05
C LEU A 88 32.00 1.15 0.22
N LEU A 89 31.52 0.57 1.32
CA LEU A 89 32.25 0.50 2.60
C LEU A 89 33.32 -0.60 2.64
N SER A 90 33.32 -1.49 1.66
CA SER A 90 34.27 -2.61 1.55
C SER A 90 35.49 -2.29 0.68
N ASN A 91 35.65 -1.01 0.28
CA ASN A 91 36.68 -0.47 -0.60
C ASN A 91 37.49 0.60 0.14
#